data_AF-A0A2W2EKG1-F1
#
_entry.id   AF-A0A2W2EKG1-F1
#
_cell.length_a   1.000
_cell.length_b   1.000
_cell.length_c   1.000
_cell.angle_alpha   90.00
_cell.angle_beta   90.00
_cell.angle_gamma   90.00
#
_symmetry.space_group_name_H-M   'P 1'
#
loop_
_entity.id
_entity.type
_entity.pdbx_description
1 polymer ?
#
loop_
_entity_poly.entity_id
_entity_poly.type
_entity_poly.pdbx_seq_one_letter_code
_entity_poly.pdbx_strand_id
1 'polypeptide(L)'
;MTANAEFDAVRAKLVDHPLYAQITTEDRLRIFMKHHVFAVWDFFTLLKRLQTEVTTVTLPWQPRGHAEHGRFIMEIVLAEETDEDIGGGYISHFELYRRAMAEIGADTEPIDAFLAALDSGVGPMTALKDERIPSSVREFVGHTLDVALNGAPHEVASSFCHGRENLLPDVFSEVRANVDDVLANAPVFRHYLDRHIALDHDEHGPLALRLLAALCDGDPRREAEADAVSVEAIKARTGLWDGVLAEFDAA
;
A
#
# COMPACT_ATOMS: atom_id res chain seq x y z
N MET A 1 9.71 20.05 5.71
CA MET A 1 9.28 19.20 6.82
C MET A 1 10.51 18.71 7.59
N THR A 2 10.63 19.13 8.84
CA THR A 2 11.64 18.62 9.78
C THR A 2 11.31 17.19 10.17
N ALA A 3 12.32 16.32 10.28
CA ALA A 3 12.15 14.94 10.73
C ALA A 3 11.38 14.89 12.06
N ASN A 4 10.20 14.27 12.05
CA ASN A 4 9.40 14.04 13.24
C ASN A 4 10.00 12.84 13.98
N ALA A 5 10.59 13.07 15.15
CA ALA A 5 11.25 12.02 15.94
C ALA A 5 10.30 10.86 16.30
N GLU A 6 8.99 11.12 16.41
CA GLU A 6 8.01 10.05 16.59
C GLU A 6 7.88 9.20 15.33
N PHE A 7 7.79 9.84 14.15
CA PHE A 7 7.72 9.14 12.87
C PHE A 7 8.95 8.24 12.66
N ASP A 8 10.15 8.76 12.88
CA ASP A 8 11.38 7.98 12.74
C ASP A 8 11.39 6.77 13.66
N ALA A 9 10.93 6.93 14.91
CA ALA A 9 10.86 5.84 15.87
C ALA A 9 9.84 4.75 15.47
N VAL A 10 8.64 5.12 15.03
CA VAL A 10 7.64 4.14 14.59
C VAL A 10 8.05 3.47 13.27
N ARG A 11 8.68 4.21 12.35
CA ARG A 11 9.21 3.66 11.09
C ARG A 11 10.33 2.66 11.36
N ALA A 12 11.28 2.99 12.23
CA ALA A 12 12.35 2.07 12.61
C ALA A 12 11.78 0.76 13.19
N LYS A 13 10.80 0.85 14.10
CA LYS A 13 10.13 -0.35 14.64
C LYS A 13 9.47 -1.21 13.55
N LEU A 14 8.89 -0.59 12.53
CA LEU A 14 8.25 -1.30 11.42
C LEU A 14 9.26 -1.96 10.47
N VAL A 15 10.38 -1.31 10.21
CA VAL A 15 11.47 -1.87 9.38
C VAL A 15 12.20 -2.99 10.11
N ASP A 16 12.38 -2.87 11.43
CA ASP A 16 12.99 -3.91 12.27
C ASP A 16 11.97 -4.96 12.77
N HIS A 17 10.79 -5.04 12.14
CA HIS A 17 9.71 -5.88 12.65
C HIS A 17 10.07 -7.38 12.60
N PRO A 18 9.88 -8.16 13.68
CA PRO A 18 10.31 -9.56 13.75
C PRO A 18 9.61 -10.48 12.74
N LEU A 19 8.48 -10.04 12.18
CA LEU A 19 7.74 -10.74 11.12
C LEU A 19 8.67 -11.16 9.97
N TYR A 20 9.54 -10.28 9.48
CA TYR A 20 10.31 -10.55 8.25
C TYR A 20 11.22 -11.77 8.40
N ALA A 21 11.93 -11.87 9.53
CA ALA A 21 12.78 -13.01 9.87
C ALA A 21 11.99 -14.32 10.09
N GLN A 22 10.66 -14.24 10.22
CA GLN A 22 9.80 -15.40 10.38
C GLN A 22 9.23 -15.91 9.04
N ILE A 23 9.28 -15.15 7.95
CA ILE A 23 8.79 -15.57 6.63
C ILE A 23 9.85 -16.50 5.97
N THR A 24 9.98 -17.72 6.48
CA THR A 24 11.03 -18.66 6.05
C THR A 24 10.50 -19.90 5.32
N THR A 25 9.18 -20.04 5.22
CA THR A 25 8.52 -21.18 4.56
C THR A 25 7.44 -20.70 3.60
N GLU A 26 7.10 -21.53 2.62
CA GLU A 26 6.00 -21.24 1.69
C GLU A 26 4.67 -21.05 2.42
N ASP A 27 4.37 -21.85 3.45
CA ASP A 27 3.14 -21.69 4.26
C ASP A 27 3.06 -20.34 4.98
N ARG A 28 4.17 -19.87 5.55
CA ARG A 28 4.22 -18.54 6.17
C ARG A 28 4.12 -17.43 5.12
N LEU A 29 4.70 -17.62 3.95
CA LEU A 29 4.52 -16.68 2.83
C LEU A 29 3.05 -16.63 2.39
N ARG A 30 2.35 -17.78 2.28
CA ARG A 30 0.91 -17.82 1.96
C ARG A 30 0.09 -17.04 2.97
N ILE A 31 0.36 -17.20 4.27
CA ILE A 31 -0.31 -16.45 5.35
C ILE A 31 0.00 -14.95 5.20
N PHE A 32 1.26 -14.56 5.00
CA PHE A 32 1.63 -13.17 4.76
C PHE A 32 0.84 -12.57 3.60
N MET A 33 0.77 -13.26 2.46
CA MET A 33 0.07 -12.77 1.28
C MET A 33 -1.44 -12.66 1.47
N LYS A 34 -2.05 -13.61 2.20
CA LYS A 34 -3.48 -13.58 2.56
C LYS A 34 -3.88 -12.31 3.30
N HIS A 35 -3.01 -11.79 4.17
CA HIS A 35 -3.23 -10.52 4.87
C HIS A 35 -2.84 -9.33 4.01
N HIS A 36 -1.65 -9.38 3.39
CA HIS A 36 -1.05 -8.25 2.70
C HIS A 36 -1.83 -7.84 1.44
N VAL A 37 -2.52 -8.77 0.76
CA VAL A 37 -3.31 -8.46 -0.44
C VAL A 37 -4.31 -7.32 -0.24
N PHE A 38 -4.85 -7.16 0.97
CA PHE A 38 -5.74 -6.04 1.30
C PHE A 38 -5.02 -4.68 1.33
N ALA A 39 -3.76 -4.65 1.78
CA ALA A 39 -2.93 -3.45 1.71
C ALA A 39 -2.49 -3.12 0.28
N VAL A 40 -2.34 -4.13 -0.58
CA VAL A 40 -2.12 -3.91 -2.02
C VAL A 40 -3.37 -3.31 -2.65
N TRP A 41 -4.56 -3.78 -2.27
CA TRP A 41 -5.82 -3.21 -2.75
C TRP A 41 -6.06 -1.77 -2.24
N ASP A 42 -5.88 -1.51 -0.93
CA ASP A 42 -6.20 -0.22 -0.34
C ASP A 42 -5.26 0.91 -0.78
N PHE A 43 -4.05 0.56 -1.21
CA PHE A 43 -3.11 1.47 -1.86
C PHE A 43 -3.76 2.18 -3.06
N PHE A 44 -4.48 1.44 -3.92
CA PHE A 44 -5.16 2.02 -5.08
C PHE A 44 -6.28 2.99 -4.65
N THR A 45 -6.86 2.82 -3.48
CA THR A 45 -7.87 3.77 -2.96
C THR A 45 -7.25 5.12 -2.63
N LEU A 46 -6.08 5.14 -1.97
CA LEU A 46 -5.31 6.37 -1.73
C LEU A 46 -4.84 7.00 -3.05
N LEU A 47 -4.29 6.19 -3.96
CA LEU A 47 -3.82 6.62 -5.28
C LEU A 47 -4.95 7.30 -6.07
N LYS A 48 -6.13 6.68 -6.14
CA LYS A 48 -7.30 7.27 -6.81
C LYS A 48 -7.83 8.50 -6.12
N ARG A 49 -7.86 8.52 -4.79
CA ARG A 49 -8.24 9.73 -4.06
C ARG A 49 -7.33 10.90 -4.42
N LEU A 50 -6.01 10.70 -4.48
CA LEU A 50 -5.06 11.74 -4.91
C LEU A 50 -5.22 12.10 -6.38
N GLN A 51 -5.42 11.12 -7.27
CA GLN A 51 -5.67 11.38 -8.69
C GLN A 51 -6.90 12.28 -8.87
N THR A 52 -7.99 12.04 -8.14
CA THR A 52 -9.21 12.88 -8.21
C THR A 52 -9.01 14.30 -7.68
N GLU A 53 -8.04 14.49 -6.78
CA GLU A 53 -7.69 15.80 -6.21
C GLU A 53 -6.94 16.65 -7.23
N VAL A 54 -5.88 16.09 -7.82
CA VAL A 54 -4.92 16.87 -8.61
C VAL A 54 -5.11 16.74 -10.12
N THR A 55 -6.01 15.86 -10.55
CA THR A 55 -6.45 15.73 -11.95
C THR A 55 -7.97 15.82 -12.06
N THR A 56 -8.51 15.53 -13.24
CA THR A 56 -9.94 15.49 -13.49
C THR A 56 -10.32 14.15 -14.10
N VAL A 57 -11.07 13.37 -13.33
CA VAL A 57 -11.58 12.04 -13.70
C VAL A 57 -13.10 12.07 -13.94
N THR A 58 -13.71 13.24 -13.91
CA THR A 58 -15.16 13.45 -14.11
C THR A 58 -15.44 14.21 -15.40
N LEU A 59 -16.69 14.13 -15.89
CA LEU A 59 -17.15 14.82 -17.09
C LEU A 59 -18.17 15.94 -16.72
N PRO A 60 -18.12 17.12 -17.40
CA PRO A 60 -17.14 17.52 -18.42
C PRO A 60 -15.75 17.81 -17.83
N TRP A 61 -14.70 17.60 -18.63
CA TRP A 61 -13.31 17.84 -18.21
C TRP A 61 -13.02 19.34 -17.99
N GLN A 62 -12.35 19.65 -16.89
CA GLN A 62 -11.82 20.98 -16.56
C GLN A 62 -10.42 20.83 -15.95
N PRO A 63 -9.47 21.73 -16.22
CA PRO A 63 -8.14 21.66 -15.63
C PRO A 63 -8.14 22.06 -14.14
N ARG A 64 -7.27 21.43 -13.34
CA ARG A 64 -7.08 21.75 -11.91
C ARG A 64 -6.12 22.91 -11.62
N GLY A 65 -5.37 23.38 -12.62
CA GLY A 65 -4.49 24.55 -12.51
C GLY A 65 -3.01 24.26 -12.17
N HIS A 66 -2.69 23.05 -11.70
CA HIS A 66 -1.33 22.63 -11.33
C HIS A 66 -0.92 21.36 -12.09
N ALA A 67 -0.37 21.53 -13.29
CA ALA A 67 -0.05 20.42 -14.18
C ALA A 67 1.04 19.50 -13.61
N GLU A 68 1.96 20.05 -12.81
CA GLU A 68 3.01 19.34 -12.11
C GLU A 68 2.45 18.33 -11.10
N HIS A 69 1.42 18.68 -10.33
CA HIS A 69 0.77 17.75 -9.39
C HIS A 69 0.13 16.59 -10.16
N GLY A 70 -0.55 16.92 -11.26
CA GLY A 70 -1.10 15.93 -12.18
C GLY A 70 -0.02 15.01 -12.75
N ARG A 71 1.13 15.55 -13.17
CA ARG A 71 2.26 14.72 -13.63
C ARG A 71 2.75 13.79 -12.53
N PHE A 72 2.93 14.27 -11.30
CA PHE A 72 3.46 13.45 -10.19
C PHE A 72 2.58 12.23 -9.94
N ILE A 73 1.25 12.41 -9.86
CA ILE A 73 0.35 11.28 -9.61
C ILE A 73 0.17 10.39 -10.83
N MET A 74 0.17 10.94 -12.05
CA MET A 74 -0.09 10.17 -13.26
C MET A 74 1.05 9.21 -13.62
N GLU A 75 2.31 9.55 -13.31
CA GLU A 75 3.43 8.62 -13.48
C GLU A 75 3.29 7.41 -12.56
N ILE A 76 2.90 7.63 -11.30
CA ILE A 76 2.64 6.55 -10.35
C ILE A 76 1.43 5.72 -10.78
N VAL A 77 0.34 6.36 -11.24
CA VAL A 77 -0.82 5.63 -11.80
C VAL A 77 -0.42 4.74 -12.97
N LEU A 78 0.43 5.23 -13.88
CA LEU A 78 0.91 4.46 -15.03
C LEU A 78 1.64 3.20 -14.58
N ALA A 79 2.55 3.34 -13.61
CA ALA A 79 3.37 2.25 -13.10
C ALA A 79 2.59 1.28 -12.19
N GLU A 80 1.50 1.72 -11.54
CA GLU A 80 0.77 0.86 -10.59
C GLU A 80 -0.43 0.15 -11.24
N GLU A 81 -1.16 0.81 -12.15
CA GLU A 81 -2.35 0.22 -12.77
C GLU A 81 -2.09 -0.48 -14.10
N THR A 82 -1.01 -0.10 -14.76
CA THR A 82 -0.72 -0.53 -16.14
C THR A 82 0.77 -0.78 -16.33
N ASP A 83 1.40 -1.45 -15.36
CA ASP A 83 2.82 -1.78 -15.44
C ASP A 83 3.10 -2.82 -16.52
N GLU A 84 4.36 -2.95 -16.93
CA GLU A 84 4.80 -4.01 -17.83
C GLU A 84 4.68 -5.40 -17.16
N ASP A 85 4.01 -6.34 -17.84
CA ASP A 85 3.83 -7.70 -17.32
C ASP A 85 4.97 -8.65 -17.70
N ILE A 86 5.15 -9.71 -16.90
CA ILE A 86 6.04 -10.84 -17.20
C ILE A 86 5.55 -11.53 -18.49
N GLY A 87 6.38 -11.48 -19.52
CA GLY A 87 6.03 -12.04 -20.84
C GLY A 87 5.39 -11.04 -21.79
N GLY A 88 5.31 -9.76 -21.39
CA GLY A 88 4.82 -8.65 -22.20
C GLY A 88 3.33 -8.36 -22.01
N GLY A 89 2.92 -7.17 -22.42
CA GLY A 89 1.59 -6.63 -22.11
C GLY A 89 1.63 -5.74 -20.86
N TYR A 90 0.45 -5.49 -20.30
CA TYR A 90 0.29 -4.61 -19.14
C TYR A 90 -0.58 -5.25 -18.06
N ILE A 91 -0.26 -4.99 -16.79
CA ILE A 91 -0.97 -5.52 -15.63
C ILE A 91 -0.96 -4.52 -14.48
N SER A 92 -2.00 -4.51 -13.65
CA SER A 92 -1.95 -3.75 -12.39
C SER A 92 -1.14 -4.50 -11.33
N HIS A 93 -0.49 -3.78 -10.41
CA HIS A 93 0.22 -4.41 -9.29
C HIS A 93 -0.71 -5.26 -8.42
N PHE A 94 -1.99 -4.90 -8.29
CA PHE A 94 -2.97 -5.73 -7.59
C PHE A 94 -3.20 -7.08 -8.29
N GLU A 95 -3.42 -7.08 -9.61
CA GLU A 95 -3.60 -8.31 -10.39
C GLU A 95 -2.32 -9.14 -10.43
N LEU A 96 -1.15 -8.51 -10.51
CA LEU A 96 0.14 -9.16 -10.43
C LEU A 96 0.32 -9.87 -9.08
N TYR A 97 -0.01 -9.21 -7.98
CA TYR A 97 0.03 -9.78 -6.64
C TYR A 97 -0.92 -10.97 -6.50
N ARG A 98 -2.15 -10.85 -7.03
CA ARG A 98 -3.14 -11.93 -7.07
C ARG A 98 -2.65 -13.14 -7.88
N ARG A 99 -1.95 -12.91 -8.99
CA ARG A 99 -1.31 -13.98 -9.76
C ARG A 99 -0.17 -14.64 -8.97
N ALA A 100 0.62 -13.87 -8.23
CA ALA A 100 1.64 -14.40 -7.32
C ALA A 100 1.01 -15.24 -6.18
N MET A 101 -0.14 -14.82 -5.63
CA MET A 101 -0.88 -15.63 -4.65
C MET A 101 -1.29 -16.98 -5.23
N ALA A 102 -1.83 -16.98 -6.46
CA ALA A 102 -2.24 -18.20 -7.13
C ALA A 102 -1.06 -19.13 -7.45
N GLU A 103 0.11 -18.58 -7.83
CA GLU A 103 1.34 -19.32 -8.10
C GLU A 103 1.77 -20.21 -6.93
N ILE A 104 1.70 -19.68 -5.71
CA ILE A 104 2.09 -20.41 -4.50
C ILE A 104 0.90 -21.02 -3.75
N GLY A 105 -0.33 -20.90 -4.26
CA GLY A 105 -1.53 -21.43 -3.60
C GLY A 105 -1.90 -20.72 -2.29
N ALA A 106 -1.64 -19.41 -2.18
CA ALA A 106 -2.10 -18.62 -1.04
C ALA A 106 -3.64 -18.49 -1.05
N ASP A 107 -4.24 -18.44 0.14
CA ASP A 107 -5.69 -18.29 0.28
C ASP A 107 -6.14 -16.91 -0.20
N THR A 108 -7.03 -16.93 -1.19
CA THR A 108 -7.54 -15.76 -1.91
C THR A 108 -9.01 -15.49 -1.60
N GLU A 109 -9.67 -16.41 -0.90
CA GLU A 109 -11.11 -16.40 -0.67
C GLU A 109 -11.57 -15.16 0.12
N PRO A 110 -10.87 -14.70 1.19
CA PRO A 110 -11.33 -13.53 1.95
C PRO A 110 -11.36 -12.24 1.13
N ILE A 111 -10.33 -11.99 0.32
CA ILE A 111 -10.27 -10.79 -0.53
C ILE A 111 -11.24 -10.90 -1.72
N ASP A 112 -11.47 -12.10 -2.26
CA ASP A 112 -12.43 -12.31 -3.34
C ASP A 112 -13.87 -12.07 -2.87
N ALA A 113 -14.20 -12.55 -1.68
CA ALA A 113 -15.48 -12.28 -1.05
C ALA A 113 -15.66 -10.78 -0.75
N PHE A 114 -14.60 -10.10 -0.30
CA PHE A 114 -14.61 -8.66 -0.09
C PHE A 114 -14.91 -7.90 -1.40
N LEU A 115 -14.19 -8.20 -2.48
CA LEU A 115 -14.40 -7.56 -3.79
C LEU A 115 -15.80 -7.85 -4.36
N ALA A 116 -16.28 -9.09 -4.26
CA ALA A 116 -17.63 -9.46 -4.69
C ALA A 116 -18.72 -8.68 -3.93
N ALA A 117 -18.49 -8.37 -2.65
CA ALA A 117 -19.39 -7.52 -1.87
C ALA A 117 -19.38 -6.07 -2.40
N LEU A 118 -18.21 -5.52 -2.75
CA LEU A 118 -18.12 -4.19 -3.36
C LEU A 118 -18.84 -4.13 -4.72
N ASP A 119 -18.66 -5.15 -5.57
CA ASP A 119 -19.35 -5.27 -6.85
C ASP A 119 -20.87 -5.35 -6.71
N SER A 120 -21.33 -5.91 -5.58
CA SER A 120 -22.75 -5.98 -5.22
C SER A 120 -23.28 -4.67 -4.61
N GLY A 121 -22.45 -3.62 -4.52
CA GLY A 121 -22.81 -2.30 -3.99
C GLY A 121 -22.71 -2.17 -2.46
N VAL A 122 -22.10 -3.14 -1.76
CA VAL A 122 -21.83 -3.02 -0.32
C VAL A 122 -20.69 -2.04 -0.10
N GLY A 123 -20.89 -1.05 0.77
CA GLY A 123 -19.84 -0.08 1.10
C GLY A 123 -18.62 -0.75 1.75
N PRO A 124 -17.38 -0.29 1.49
CA PRO A 124 -16.16 -1.01 1.86
C PRO A 124 -16.00 -1.19 3.38
N MET A 125 -16.37 -0.19 4.19
CA MET A 125 -16.36 -0.32 5.67
C MET A 125 -17.35 -1.38 6.18
N THR A 126 -18.40 -1.69 5.43
CA THR A 126 -19.34 -2.77 5.78
C THR A 126 -18.82 -4.11 5.29
N ALA A 127 -18.29 -4.19 4.07
CA ALA A 127 -17.69 -5.40 3.53
C ALA A 127 -16.50 -5.89 4.37
N LEU A 128 -15.71 -4.97 4.94
CA LEU A 128 -14.63 -5.31 5.87
C LEU A 128 -15.10 -6.06 7.11
N LYS A 129 -16.38 -5.99 7.51
CA LYS A 129 -16.88 -6.67 8.72
C LYS A 129 -16.99 -8.19 8.59
N ASP A 130 -16.65 -8.74 7.42
CA ASP A 130 -16.57 -10.17 7.23
C ASP A 130 -15.63 -10.83 8.26
N GLU A 131 -16.09 -11.93 8.86
CA GLU A 131 -15.34 -12.65 9.90
C GLU A 131 -14.13 -13.39 9.32
N ARG A 132 -14.13 -13.69 8.02
CA ARG A 132 -13.00 -14.30 7.30
C ARG A 132 -11.80 -13.37 7.19
N ILE A 133 -12.03 -12.06 7.29
CA ILE A 133 -10.97 -11.05 7.25
C ILE A 133 -10.38 -10.89 8.67
N PRO A 134 -9.06 -11.03 8.87
CA PRO A 134 -8.45 -10.85 10.19
C PRO A 134 -8.71 -9.45 10.78
N SER A 135 -8.79 -9.33 12.11
CA SER A 135 -9.06 -8.02 12.76
C SER A 135 -7.99 -6.98 12.45
N SER A 136 -6.72 -7.37 12.41
CA SER A 136 -5.59 -6.52 12.04
C SER A 136 -5.74 -5.95 10.62
N VAL A 137 -6.23 -6.76 9.68
CA VAL A 137 -6.55 -6.32 8.31
C VAL A 137 -7.70 -5.32 8.32
N ARG A 138 -8.78 -5.60 9.06
CA ARG A 138 -9.94 -4.68 9.16
C ARG A 138 -9.55 -3.32 9.74
N GLU A 139 -8.71 -3.31 10.77
CA GLU A 139 -8.22 -2.09 11.42
C GLU A 139 -7.34 -1.28 10.47
N PHE A 140 -6.38 -1.95 9.81
CA PHE A 140 -5.49 -1.32 8.85
C PHE A 140 -6.22 -0.73 7.65
N VAL A 141 -7.01 -1.54 6.94
CA VAL A 141 -7.75 -1.08 5.75
C VAL A 141 -8.82 -0.07 6.14
N GLY A 142 -9.46 -0.25 7.30
CA GLY A 142 -10.43 0.71 7.84
C GLY A 142 -9.83 2.09 8.09
N HIS A 143 -8.62 2.14 8.65
CA HIS A 143 -7.87 3.39 8.80
C HIS A 143 -7.56 4.04 7.44
N THR A 144 -7.06 3.26 6.48
CA THR A 144 -6.74 3.77 5.14
C THR A 144 -7.97 4.28 4.39
N LEU A 145 -9.10 3.59 4.49
CA LEU A 145 -10.36 4.03 3.90
C LEU A 145 -10.87 5.31 4.56
N ASP A 146 -10.75 5.45 5.89
CA ASP A 146 -11.14 6.68 6.58
C ASP A 146 -10.31 7.87 6.10
N VAL A 147 -8.99 7.72 6.01
CA VAL A 147 -8.10 8.75 5.46
C VAL A 147 -8.46 9.07 4.01
N ALA A 148 -8.63 8.07 3.15
CA ALA A 148 -8.96 8.27 1.73
C ALA A 148 -10.31 8.97 1.53
N LEU A 149 -11.33 8.61 2.32
CA LEU A 149 -12.70 9.12 2.14
C LEU A 149 -12.93 10.46 2.83
N ASN A 150 -12.35 10.66 4.01
CA ASN A 150 -12.67 11.76 4.90
C ASN A 150 -11.49 12.74 5.13
N GLY A 151 -10.26 12.35 4.81
CA GLY A 151 -9.06 13.16 5.01
C GLY A 151 -8.94 14.32 4.02
N ALA A 152 -8.25 15.38 4.47
CA ALA A 152 -7.83 16.48 3.62
C ALA A 152 -6.75 16.02 2.61
N PRO A 153 -6.56 16.76 1.49
CA PRO A 153 -5.58 16.39 0.46
C PRO A 153 -4.17 16.08 0.97
N HIS A 154 -3.63 16.91 1.87
CA HIS A 154 -2.29 16.73 2.44
C HIS A 154 -2.21 15.55 3.42
N GLU A 155 -3.31 15.23 4.10
CA GLU A 155 -3.41 14.03 4.96
C GLU A 155 -3.36 12.75 4.13
N VAL A 156 -4.16 12.68 3.04
CA VAL A 156 -4.14 11.55 2.10
C VAL A 156 -2.75 11.41 1.47
N ALA A 157 -2.15 12.52 1.03
CA ALA A 157 -0.82 12.52 0.44
C ALA A 157 0.25 12.05 1.44
N SER A 158 0.11 12.37 2.73
CA SER A 158 1.00 11.89 3.77
C SER A 158 0.86 10.39 4.01
N SER A 159 -0.37 9.88 4.15
CA SER A 159 -0.60 8.44 4.29
C SER A 159 -0.08 7.65 3.09
N PHE A 160 -0.26 8.19 1.88
CA PHE A 160 0.23 7.59 0.64
C PHE A 160 1.77 7.62 0.59
N CYS A 161 2.38 8.78 0.77
CA CYS A 161 3.83 8.95 0.67
C CYS A 161 4.59 8.19 1.76
N HIS A 162 4.24 8.41 3.03
CA HIS A 162 5.01 7.89 4.16
C HIS A 162 4.57 6.49 4.58
N GLY A 163 3.26 6.20 4.49
CA GLY A 163 2.70 4.91 4.88
C GLY A 163 2.77 3.85 3.80
N ARG A 164 3.08 4.22 2.55
CA ARG A 164 3.16 3.31 1.40
C ARG A 164 4.44 3.59 0.60
N GLU A 165 4.43 4.56 -0.30
CA GLU A 165 5.43 4.73 -1.36
C GLU A 165 6.90 4.72 -0.85
N ASN A 166 7.20 5.55 0.16
CA ASN A 166 8.55 5.69 0.70
C ASN A 166 8.91 4.65 1.78
N LEU A 167 8.01 3.71 2.05
CA LEU A 167 8.18 2.62 3.00
C LEU A 167 8.34 1.27 2.29
N LEU A 168 7.62 1.06 1.18
CA LEU A 168 7.57 -0.22 0.47
C LEU A 168 8.94 -0.76 0.04
N PRO A 169 9.91 0.03 -0.45
CA PRO A 169 11.26 -0.46 -0.76
C PRO A 169 11.95 -1.15 0.42
N ASP A 170 11.88 -0.57 1.61
CA ASP A 170 12.51 -1.13 2.82
C ASP A 170 11.79 -2.42 3.24
N VAL A 171 10.45 -2.39 3.26
CA VAL A 171 9.63 -3.55 3.61
C VAL A 171 9.88 -4.72 2.66
N PHE A 172 9.93 -4.48 1.35
CA PHE A 172 10.14 -5.53 0.37
C PHE A 172 11.58 -6.01 0.30
N SER A 173 12.55 -5.16 0.62
CA SER A 173 13.94 -5.58 0.80
C SER A 173 14.08 -6.55 1.96
N GLU A 174 13.43 -6.27 3.09
CA GLU A 174 13.41 -7.17 4.26
C GLU A 174 12.67 -8.49 3.97
N VAL A 175 11.53 -8.44 3.29
CA VAL A 175 10.83 -9.66 2.87
C VAL A 175 11.74 -10.49 1.96
N ARG A 176 12.29 -9.89 0.91
CA ARG A 176 13.16 -10.56 -0.07
C ARG A 176 14.37 -11.24 0.58
N ALA A 177 15.03 -10.58 1.52
CA ALA A 177 16.21 -11.10 2.19
C ALA A 177 15.96 -12.42 2.96
N ASN A 178 14.70 -12.70 3.32
CA ASN A 178 14.32 -13.86 4.13
C ASN A 178 13.62 -14.97 3.31
N VAL A 179 13.25 -14.71 2.05
CA VAL A 179 12.48 -15.66 1.22
C VAL A 179 13.22 -16.22 0.01
N ASP A 180 14.54 -16.03 -0.13
CA ASP A 180 15.28 -16.43 -1.34
C ASP A 180 15.05 -17.90 -1.80
N ASP A 181 15.04 -18.85 -0.86
CA ASP A 181 14.77 -20.26 -1.14
C ASP A 181 13.31 -20.50 -1.56
N VAL A 182 12.35 -19.77 -0.99
CA VAL A 182 10.93 -19.83 -1.36
C VAL A 182 10.71 -19.18 -2.74
N LEU A 183 11.38 -18.05 -3.00
CA LEU A 183 11.33 -17.32 -4.26
C LEU A 183 11.87 -18.13 -5.44
N ALA A 184 12.73 -19.13 -5.19
CA ALA A 184 13.20 -20.03 -6.24
C ALA A 184 12.03 -20.71 -6.99
N ASN A 185 10.91 -20.93 -6.30
CA ASN A 185 9.70 -21.54 -6.86
C ASN A 185 8.56 -20.53 -7.09
N ALA A 186 8.79 -19.23 -6.87
CA ALA A 186 7.78 -18.17 -7.00
C ALA A 186 8.26 -17.02 -7.90
N PRO A 187 8.54 -17.26 -9.21
CA PRO A 187 9.06 -16.24 -10.12
C PRO A 187 8.12 -15.04 -10.30
N VAL A 188 6.79 -15.22 -10.24
CA VAL A 188 5.86 -14.07 -10.32
C VAL A 188 5.97 -13.20 -9.07
N PHE A 189 6.02 -13.81 -7.88
CA PHE A 189 6.20 -13.05 -6.65
C PHE A 189 7.57 -12.37 -6.58
N ARG A 190 8.64 -13.05 -7.03
CA ARG A 190 9.98 -12.44 -7.14
C ARG A 190 9.95 -11.19 -8.01
N HIS A 191 9.33 -11.29 -9.19
CA HIS A 191 9.19 -10.16 -10.09
C HIS A 191 8.41 -9.01 -9.45
N TYR A 192 7.31 -9.31 -8.75
CA TYR A 192 6.55 -8.30 -8.00
C TYR A 192 7.44 -7.52 -7.02
N LEU A 193 8.27 -8.22 -6.23
CA LEU A 193 9.21 -7.57 -5.29
C LEU A 193 10.29 -6.77 -6.03
N ASP A 194 10.84 -7.32 -7.11
CA ASP A 194 11.85 -6.64 -7.94
C ASP A 194 11.33 -5.31 -8.51
N ARG A 195 10.08 -5.27 -8.98
CA ARG A 195 9.45 -4.05 -9.51
C ARG A 195 9.36 -2.96 -8.44
N HIS A 196 8.87 -3.27 -7.25
CA HIS A 196 8.72 -2.28 -6.18
C HIS A 196 10.07 -1.82 -5.60
N ILE A 197 11.08 -2.69 -5.53
CA ILE A 197 12.42 -2.27 -5.09
C ILE A 197 13.07 -1.32 -6.11
N ALA A 198 12.89 -1.58 -7.41
CA ALA A 198 13.52 -0.81 -8.48
C ALA A 198 12.78 0.51 -8.81
N LEU A 199 11.45 0.50 -8.85
CA LEU A 199 10.64 1.66 -9.24
C LEU A 199 10.44 2.66 -8.09
N ASP A 200 10.09 2.16 -6.91
CA ASP A 200 9.60 3.03 -5.84
C ASP A 200 10.75 3.81 -5.17
N HIS A 201 11.97 3.25 -5.18
CA HIS A 201 13.14 3.89 -4.59
C HIS A 201 13.59 5.14 -5.39
N ASP A 202 13.70 5.05 -6.71
CA ASP A 202 14.38 6.08 -7.50
C ASP A 202 13.43 7.08 -8.19
N GLU A 203 12.19 6.70 -8.45
CA GLU A 203 11.26 7.54 -9.23
C GLU A 203 10.03 7.97 -8.43
N HIS A 204 9.27 7.03 -7.85
CA HIS A 204 7.97 7.36 -7.27
C HIS A 204 8.04 8.02 -5.88
N GLY A 205 8.91 7.54 -4.99
CA GLY A 205 9.11 8.15 -3.67
C GLY A 205 9.36 9.67 -3.73
N PRO A 206 10.29 10.16 -4.58
CA PRO A 206 10.50 11.59 -4.81
C PRO A 206 9.24 12.32 -5.34
N LEU A 207 8.46 11.71 -6.22
CA LEU A 207 7.22 12.31 -6.75
C LEU A 207 6.14 12.42 -5.66
N ALA A 208 5.97 11.40 -4.83
CA ALA A 208 5.05 11.41 -3.70
C ALA A 208 5.42 12.49 -2.66
N LEU A 209 6.72 12.64 -2.35
CA LEU A 209 7.21 13.69 -1.46
C LEU A 209 6.96 15.09 -2.03
N ARG A 210 7.17 15.29 -3.34
CA ARG A 210 6.90 16.57 -4.01
C ARG A 210 5.41 16.90 -4.01
N LEU A 211 4.55 15.90 -4.24
CA LEU A 211 3.11 16.07 -4.19
C LEU A 211 2.64 16.44 -2.78
N LEU A 212 3.12 15.74 -1.74
CA LEU A 212 2.83 16.07 -0.35
C LEU A 212 3.25 17.51 -0.01
N ALA A 213 4.51 17.87 -0.30
CA ALA A 213 5.02 19.22 -0.04
C ALA A 213 4.17 20.30 -0.72
N ALA A 214 3.73 20.05 -1.95
CA ALA A 214 2.90 20.98 -2.69
C ALA A 214 1.46 21.10 -2.14
N LEU A 215 0.89 20.02 -1.59
CA LEU A 215 -0.42 20.04 -0.94
C LEU A 215 -0.38 20.67 0.45
N CYS A 216 0.76 20.57 1.15
CA CYS A 216 1.01 21.33 2.38
C CYS A 216 1.19 22.83 2.10
N ASP A 217 1.79 23.20 0.96
CA ASP A 217 2.00 24.60 0.52
C ASP A 217 2.68 25.50 1.56
N GLY A 218 3.55 24.90 2.40
CA GLY A 218 4.21 25.59 3.51
C GLY A 218 3.29 26.09 4.62
N ASP A 219 2.02 25.66 4.66
CA ASP A 219 1.09 25.94 5.76
C ASP A 219 1.45 25.07 6.98
N PRO A 220 1.86 25.67 8.11
CA PRO A 220 2.32 24.91 9.28
C PRO A 220 1.25 23.99 9.89
N ARG A 221 -0.04 24.32 9.72
CA ARG A 221 -1.13 23.46 10.20
C ARG A 221 -1.26 22.23 9.31
N ARG A 222 -1.18 22.40 7.99
CA ARG A 222 -1.23 21.26 7.05
C ARG A 222 -0.03 20.34 7.23
N GLU A 223 1.17 20.91 7.44
CA GLU A 223 2.36 20.12 7.74
C GLU A 223 2.18 19.31 9.04
N ALA A 224 1.64 19.91 10.10
CA ALA A 224 1.38 19.20 11.36
C ALA A 224 0.31 18.09 11.22
N GLU A 225 -0.75 18.34 10.46
CA GLU A 225 -1.80 17.35 10.15
C GLU A 225 -1.22 16.18 9.32
N ALA A 226 -0.39 16.49 8.30
CA ALA A 226 0.32 15.50 7.52
C ALA A 226 1.27 14.66 8.37
N ASP A 227 2.06 15.28 9.25
CA ASP A 227 2.96 14.58 10.16
C ASP A 227 2.20 13.62 11.07
N ALA A 228 1.06 14.03 11.63
CA ALA A 228 0.23 13.18 12.47
C ALA A 228 -0.29 11.95 11.71
N VAL A 229 -0.79 12.15 10.49
CA VAL A 229 -1.28 11.04 9.65
C VAL A 229 -0.16 10.09 9.23
N SER A 230 1.06 10.60 9.01
CA SER A 230 2.22 9.75 8.69
C SER A 230 2.50 8.75 9.81
N VAL A 231 2.42 9.18 11.07
CA VAL A 231 2.66 8.35 12.26
C VAL A 231 1.57 7.29 12.39
N GLU A 232 0.30 7.67 12.26
CA GLU A 232 -0.82 6.74 12.40
C GLU A 232 -0.84 5.70 11.27
N ALA A 233 -0.47 6.09 10.04
CA ALA A 233 -0.34 5.14 8.92
C ALA A 233 0.73 4.07 9.18
N ILE A 234 1.87 4.45 9.77
CA ILE A 234 2.93 3.50 10.14
C ILE A 234 2.49 2.60 11.30
N LYS A 235 1.86 3.16 12.34
CA LYS A 235 1.33 2.37 13.47
C LYS A 235 0.28 1.35 12.99
N ALA A 236 -0.62 1.76 12.10
CA ALA A 236 -1.60 0.87 11.50
C ALA A 236 -0.92 -0.27 10.75
N ARG A 237 0.15 0.02 9.98
CA ARG A 237 0.94 -1.01 9.28
C ARG A 237 1.63 -1.97 10.24
N THR A 238 2.17 -1.46 11.36
CA THR A 238 2.71 -2.32 12.42
C THR A 238 1.62 -3.25 12.97
N GLY A 239 0.40 -2.75 13.21
CA GLY A 239 -0.72 -3.58 13.65
C GLY A 239 -1.12 -4.67 12.64
N LEU A 240 -1.03 -4.37 11.34
CA LEU A 240 -1.18 -5.39 10.30
C LEU A 240 -0.12 -6.50 10.46
N TRP A 241 1.14 -6.12 10.67
CA TRP A 241 2.25 -7.07 10.82
C TRP A 241 2.19 -7.89 12.10
N ASP A 242 1.77 -7.27 13.21
CA ASP A 242 1.48 -7.96 14.46
C ASP A 242 0.41 -9.05 14.24
N GLY A 243 -0.61 -8.76 13.44
CA GLY A 243 -1.66 -9.73 13.10
C GLY A 243 -1.19 -10.88 12.21
N VAL A 244 -0.29 -10.64 11.26
CA VAL A 244 0.34 -11.72 10.46
C VAL A 244 1.17 -12.61 11.38
N LEU A 245 2.00 -11.99 12.23
CA LEU A 245 2.87 -12.70 13.16
C LEU A 245 2.07 -13.57 14.15
N ALA A 246 0.93 -13.06 14.65
CA ALA A 246 0.04 -13.83 15.51
C ALA A 246 -0.55 -15.06 14.79
N GLU A 247 -0.82 -14.98 13.49
CA GLU A 247 -1.27 -16.15 12.71
C GLU A 247 -0.14 -17.16 12.48
N PHE A 248 1.11 -16.71 12.30
CA PHE A 248 2.26 -17.62 12.23
C PHE A 248 2.45 -18.46 13.50
N ASP A 249 2.12 -17.90 14.67
CA ASP A 249 2.25 -18.58 15.96
C ASP A 249 1.08 -19.52 16.26
N ALA A 250 -0.04 -19.35 15.55
CA ALA A 250 -1.25 -20.17 15.70
C ALA A 250 -1.31 -21.37 14.73
N ALA A 251 -0.53 -21.35 13.65
CA ALA A 251 -0.44 -22.38 12.61
C ALA A 251 0.58 -23.48 12.96
#